data_AF-A0AAD1KQW9-F1
#
_entry.id   AF-A0AAD1KQW9-F1
#
_cell.length_a   1.000
_cell.length_b   1.000
_cell.length_c   1.000
_cell.angle_alpha   90.00
_cell.angle_beta   90.00
_cell.angle_gamma   90.00
#
_symmetry.space_group_name_H-M   'P 1'
#
loop_
_entity.id
_entity.type
_entity.pdbx_description
1 polymer ?
#
loop_
_entity_poly.entity_id
_entity_poly.type
_entity_poly.pdbx_seq_one_letter_code
_entity_poly.pdbx_strand_id
1 'polypeptide(L)'
;MRSIELRRTVLAVFTAAAIVLSMTMAVGTSWATDSGITPDHPGGVAAPHSPDGVPSNGTGPQFRTWPVASQYSRWHAGANPKGANDFTCKPAPGTRPVVLIPGTREDAFATWSYYAPELKSAGLCVFTFNYNIQTNPDREWAATVGDIRSSAAFLAHYVDKVRAATGAEKVDLVGHSQGGGPLPRAYIKWFGGNRVVNHLIGLVPSNKGTSVYGLVTLAGFDRPGSLSARALQSYADRHNFESLPQQLAGSTFLGELNDGGMTAPGVRYTVISTKYDDVVTPYTNAFIRQPGVTNITMQSVCAKDHTDHFGFTYDPVAFQVVFNTLLPNKAKKIRCVYVPGYIQ
;
A
#
# COMPACT_ATOMS: atom_id res chain seq x y z
N MET A 1 27.58 79.31 -17.91
CA MET A 1 26.48 80.06 -18.53
C MET A 1 25.19 79.27 -18.34
N ARG A 2 24.17 79.93 -17.76
CA ARG A 2 22.77 79.50 -17.52
C ARG A 2 22.56 78.31 -16.58
N SER A 3 22.29 78.51 -15.28
CA SER A 3 21.06 79.02 -14.64
C SER A 3 19.84 78.12 -14.84
N ILE A 4 19.39 77.45 -13.77
CA ILE A 4 17.99 77.40 -13.32
C ILE A 4 18.05 77.15 -11.81
N GLU A 5 17.65 78.18 -11.05
CA GLU A 5 17.20 78.05 -9.66
C GLU A 5 15.87 77.32 -9.63
N LEU A 6 15.60 76.52 -8.59
CA LEU A 6 14.31 76.64 -7.92
C LEU A 6 14.39 76.24 -6.44
N ARG A 7 13.60 76.99 -5.68
CA ARG A 7 13.60 77.24 -4.24
C ARG A 7 13.14 76.05 -3.38
N ARG A 8 13.63 76.10 -2.14
CA ARG A 8 13.09 75.48 -0.92
C ARG A 8 11.59 75.75 -0.74
N THR A 9 10.85 74.72 -0.31
CA THR A 9 9.83 74.84 0.75
C THR A 9 9.78 73.55 1.58
N VAL A 10 9.55 73.73 2.87
CA VAL A 10 9.73 72.80 3.99
C VAL A 10 8.36 72.35 4.52
N LEU A 11 8.34 71.14 5.10
CA LEU A 11 7.36 70.55 6.04
C LEU A 11 5.97 70.11 5.54
N ALA A 12 5.69 68.80 5.69
CA ALA A 12 4.70 68.33 6.66
C ALA A 12 4.90 66.83 6.93
N VAL A 13 5.19 66.51 8.18
CA VAL A 13 5.26 65.15 8.74
C VAL A 13 3.82 64.67 8.96
N PHE A 14 3.46 63.53 8.38
CA PHE A 14 2.34 62.71 8.84
C PHE A 14 2.81 61.25 8.96
N THR A 15 3.11 60.85 10.19
CA THR A 15 3.23 59.46 10.60
C THR A 15 1.85 58.81 10.58
N ALA A 16 1.55 58.05 9.52
CA ALA A 16 0.44 57.11 9.51
C ALA A 16 1.01 55.71 9.83
N ALA A 17 0.78 55.25 11.07
CA ALA A 17 1.05 53.87 11.46
C ALA A 17 0.07 52.95 10.70
N ALA A 18 0.60 52.18 9.75
CA ALA A 18 -0.16 51.11 9.12
C ALA A 18 -0.27 49.95 10.11
N ILE A 19 -1.41 49.88 10.82
CA ILE A 19 -1.83 48.65 11.50
C ILE A 19 -2.23 47.68 10.39
N VAL A 20 -1.34 46.74 10.07
CA VAL A 20 -1.64 45.57 9.25
C VAL A 20 -2.53 44.67 10.10
N LEU A 21 -3.84 44.80 9.95
CA LEU A 21 -4.78 43.79 10.41
C LEU A 21 -4.77 42.67 9.36
N SER A 22 -3.78 41.79 9.44
CA SER A 22 -3.80 40.53 8.71
C SER A 22 -4.94 39.68 9.29
N MET A 23 -6.11 39.76 8.65
CA MET A 23 -7.12 38.71 8.77
C MET A 23 -6.50 37.41 8.24
N THR A 24 -5.92 36.63 9.14
CA THR A 24 -5.72 35.20 8.92
C THR A 24 -7.10 34.57 8.79
N MET A 25 -7.62 34.52 7.56
CA MET A 25 -8.56 33.47 7.22
C MET A 25 -7.81 32.16 7.41
N ALA A 26 -8.09 31.49 8.53
CA ALA A 26 -7.84 30.07 8.65
C ALA A 26 -8.67 29.41 7.54
N VAL A 27 -8.06 29.23 6.37
CA VAL A 27 -8.56 28.29 5.38
C VAL A 27 -8.35 26.92 6.02
N GLY A 28 -9.34 26.50 6.79
CA GLY A 28 -9.50 25.10 7.11
C GLY A 28 -9.65 24.39 5.78
N THR A 29 -8.63 23.65 5.37
CA THR A 29 -8.74 22.69 4.29
C THR A 29 -9.58 21.53 4.81
N SER A 30 -10.90 21.76 4.88
CA SER A 30 -11.87 20.67 4.97
C SER A 30 -11.81 19.94 3.64
N TRP A 31 -10.91 18.97 3.53
CA TRP A 31 -11.09 17.87 2.59
C TRP A 31 -12.29 17.08 3.11
N ALA A 32 -13.49 17.56 2.82
CA ALA A 32 -14.71 16.82 3.05
C ALA A 32 -14.61 15.54 2.21
N THR A 33 -14.42 14.42 2.90
CA THR A 33 -14.57 13.07 2.36
C THR A 33 -16.05 12.87 2.04
N ASP A 34 -16.49 13.39 0.90
CA ASP A 34 -17.90 13.34 0.46
C ASP A 34 -18.32 11.95 -0.06
N SER A 35 -17.65 10.88 0.39
CA SER A 35 -17.93 9.50 0.00
C SER A 35 -18.72 8.71 1.06
N GLY A 36 -18.91 9.25 2.27
CA GLY A 36 -19.53 8.52 3.39
C GLY A 36 -18.73 7.33 3.90
N ILE A 37 -17.54 7.07 3.35
CA ILE A 37 -16.66 5.95 3.73
C ILE A 37 -16.06 6.22 5.10
N THR A 38 -16.29 5.30 6.03
CA THR A 38 -15.73 5.33 7.39
C THR A 38 -15.21 3.94 7.77
N PRO A 39 -14.36 3.79 8.79
CA PRO A 39 -13.97 2.47 9.28
C PRO A 39 -15.15 1.56 9.65
N ASP A 40 -16.24 2.13 10.17
CA ASP A 40 -17.45 1.39 10.53
C ASP A 40 -18.33 1.07 9.31
N HIS A 41 -18.25 1.91 8.27
CA HIS A 41 -18.98 1.75 7.02
C HIS A 41 -17.99 1.90 5.85
N PRO A 42 -17.11 0.90 5.64
CA PRO A 42 -16.04 1.02 4.66
C PRO A 42 -16.55 0.96 3.22
N GLY A 43 -17.82 0.64 3.00
CA GLY A 43 -18.37 0.42 1.66
C GLY A 43 -17.89 -0.90 1.09
N GLY A 44 -17.43 -0.88 -0.17
CA GLY A 44 -16.79 -2.01 -0.85
C GLY A 44 -17.63 -3.30 -0.95
N VAL A 45 -16.99 -4.36 -1.43
CA VAL A 45 -17.62 -5.68 -1.61
C VAL A 45 -16.93 -6.71 -0.73
N ALA A 46 -17.67 -7.30 0.21
CA ALA A 46 -17.18 -8.39 1.05
C ALA A 46 -16.96 -9.68 0.23
N ALA A 47 -15.98 -10.48 0.64
CA ALA A 47 -15.70 -11.78 0.04
C ALA A 47 -16.53 -12.86 0.76
N PRO A 48 -17.42 -13.61 0.08
CA PRO A 48 -18.30 -14.59 0.72
C PRO A 48 -17.61 -15.64 1.60
N HIS A 49 -16.43 -16.14 1.19
CA HIS A 49 -15.67 -17.13 1.96
C HIS A 49 -14.69 -16.50 2.96
N SER A 50 -14.74 -15.17 3.11
CA SER A 50 -13.93 -14.41 4.06
C SER A 50 -14.81 -13.44 4.86
N PRO A 51 -15.71 -13.95 5.74
CA PRO A 51 -16.55 -13.10 6.59
C PRO A 51 -15.67 -12.18 7.46
N ASP A 52 -16.09 -10.92 7.62
CA ASP A 52 -15.28 -9.83 8.20
C ASP A 52 -13.89 -9.68 7.56
N GLY A 53 -13.77 -10.08 6.31
CA GLY A 53 -12.54 -10.17 5.53
C GLY A 53 -11.52 -11.22 5.99
N VAL A 54 -11.86 -12.12 6.92
CA VAL A 54 -10.97 -13.19 7.38
C VAL A 54 -11.17 -14.44 6.52
N PRO A 55 -10.21 -14.88 5.68
CA PRO A 55 -10.31 -16.13 4.92
C PRO A 55 -10.61 -17.31 5.85
N SER A 56 -11.70 -18.04 5.58
CA SER A 56 -12.26 -19.03 6.50
C SER A 56 -12.55 -20.40 5.88
N ASN A 57 -12.28 -20.58 4.59
CA ASN A 57 -12.57 -21.82 3.86
C ASN A 57 -11.41 -22.84 3.95
N GLY A 58 -11.01 -23.15 5.17
CA GLY A 58 -9.90 -24.06 5.47
C GLY A 58 -8.51 -23.43 5.29
N THR A 59 -7.48 -24.17 5.70
CA THR A 59 -6.07 -23.75 5.57
C THR A 59 -5.46 -24.41 4.34
N GLY A 60 -4.94 -23.60 3.41
CA GLY A 60 -4.29 -24.12 2.21
C GLY A 60 -2.83 -24.57 2.44
N PRO A 61 -2.23 -25.28 1.48
CA PRO A 61 -0.83 -25.68 1.54
C PRO A 61 0.12 -24.49 1.43
N GLN A 62 1.38 -24.68 1.83
CA GLN A 62 2.45 -23.71 1.57
C GLN A 62 3.01 -23.92 0.15
N PHE A 63 2.95 -22.89 -0.68
CA PHE A 63 3.62 -22.84 -1.97
C PHE A 63 4.84 -21.92 -1.91
N ARG A 64 5.78 -22.14 -2.84
CA ARG A 64 7.03 -21.35 -2.96
C ARG A 64 7.12 -20.58 -4.28
N THR A 65 6.06 -20.58 -5.08
CA THR A 65 5.96 -19.81 -6.32
C THR A 65 4.57 -19.20 -6.47
N TRP A 66 4.51 -18.00 -7.04
CA TRP A 66 3.26 -17.28 -7.25
C TRP A 66 2.31 -17.99 -8.22
N PRO A 67 2.75 -18.52 -9.40
CA PRO A 67 1.81 -19.13 -10.35
C PRO A 67 1.02 -20.29 -9.77
N VAL A 68 1.66 -21.14 -8.94
CA VAL A 68 0.99 -22.29 -8.32
C VAL A 68 0.02 -21.83 -7.24
N ALA A 69 0.40 -20.86 -6.41
CA ALA A 69 -0.47 -20.31 -5.38
C ALA A 69 -1.68 -19.55 -5.98
N SER A 70 -1.44 -18.76 -7.03
CA SER A 70 -2.47 -18.02 -7.77
C SER A 70 -3.46 -18.99 -8.43
N GLN A 71 -2.97 -20.05 -9.08
CA GLN A 71 -3.84 -21.08 -9.65
C GLN A 71 -4.66 -21.78 -8.56
N TYR A 72 -4.06 -22.12 -7.42
CA TYR A 72 -4.78 -22.74 -6.31
C TYR A 72 -5.90 -21.83 -5.77
N SER A 73 -5.61 -20.55 -5.55
CA SER A 73 -6.57 -19.56 -5.03
C SER A 73 -7.82 -19.46 -5.91
N ARG A 74 -7.67 -19.53 -7.24
CA ARG A 74 -8.81 -19.51 -8.18
C ARG A 74 -9.83 -20.62 -7.98
N TRP A 75 -9.41 -21.75 -7.39
CA TRP A 75 -10.27 -22.91 -7.14
C TRP A 75 -10.64 -23.08 -5.65
N HIS A 76 -10.05 -22.28 -4.76
CA HIS A 76 -10.20 -22.41 -3.32
C HIS A 76 -10.42 -21.03 -2.68
N ALA A 77 -11.53 -20.40 -3.03
CA ALA A 77 -11.92 -19.10 -2.49
C ALA A 77 -11.92 -19.12 -0.95
N GLY A 78 -11.32 -18.10 -0.33
CA GLY A 78 -11.24 -17.98 1.12
C GLY A 78 -10.26 -18.95 1.80
N ALA A 79 -9.36 -19.61 1.05
CA ALA A 79 -8.29 -20.39 1.66
C ALA A 79 -7.41 -19.52 2.55
N ASN A 80 -7.20 -19.93 3.80
CA ASN A 80 -6.32 -19.24 4.72
C ASN A 80 -4.85 -19.65 4.49
N PRO A 81 -3.90 -18.71 4.35
CA PRO A 81 -2.49 -19.05 4.37
C PRO A 81 -2.12 -19.78 5.66
N LYS A 82 -1.30 -20.84 5.54
CA LYS A 82 -0.81 -21.58 6.70
C LYS A 82 -0.12 -20.63 7.70
N GLY A 83 -0.59 -20.65 8.95
CA GLY A 83 -0.01 -19.85 10.04
C GLY A 83 -0.54 -18.41 10.15
N ALA A 84 -1.41 -17.97 9.25
CA ALA A 84 -2.10 -16.68 9.36
C ALA A 84 -3.43 -16.81 10.12
N ASN A 85 -3.92 -15.66 10.61
CA ASN A 85 -5.28 -15.48 11.16
C ASN A 85 -5.60 -16.30 12.41
N ASP A 86 -4.57 -16.61 13.21
CA ASP A 86 -4.73 -17.11 14.57
C ASP A 86 -4.98 -15.94 15.53
N PHE A 87 -6.26 -15.58 15.71
CA PHE A 87 -6.68 -14.49 16.60
C PHE A 87 -6.49 -14.81 18.09
N THR A 88 -6.04 -16.02 18.46
CA THR A 88 -5.63 -16.34 19.83
C THR A 88 -4.15 -16.01 20.09
N CYS A 89 -3.38 -15.75 19.03
CA CYS A 89 -1.96 -15.49 19.11
C CYS A 89 -1.64 -14.24 19.94
N LYS A 90 -0.65 -14.37 20.84
CA LYS A 90 -0.14 -13.26 21.64
C LYS A 90 1.30 -12.93 21.20
N PRO A 91 1.58 -11.70 20.74
CA PRO A 91 2.93 -11.31 20.35
C PRO A 91 3.90 -11.46 21.52
N ALA A 92 5.09 -12.00 21.25
CA ALA A 92 6.16 -12.05 22.24
C ALA A 92 6.63 -10.63 22.62
N PRO A 93 7.19 -10.42 23.83
CA PRO A 93 7.73 -9.13 24.23
C PRO A 93 8.68 -8.55 23.17
N GLY A 94 8.48 -7.27 22.84
CA GLY A 94 9.27 -6.58 21.82
C GLY A 94 8.90 -6.90 20.37
N THR A 95 7.85 -7.70 20.13
CA THR A 95 7.29 -7.97 18.80
C THR A 95 5.89 -7.36 18.65
N ARG A 96 5.41 -7.28 17.41
CA ARG A 96 4.08 -6.77 17.05
C ARG A 96 3.39 -7.77 16.14
N PRO A 97 2.04 -7.82 16.12
CA PRO A 97 1.35 -8.57 15.09
C PRO A 97 1.63 -7.94 13.72
N VAL A 98 1.83 -8.80 12.73
CA VAL A 98 2.12 -8.41 11.35
C VAL A 98 0.86 -8.59 10.52
N VAL A 99 0.38 -7.51 9.91
CA VAL A 99 -0.73 -7.55 8.95
C VAL A 99 -0.16 -7.53 7.53
N LEU A 100 -0.40 -8.62 6.81
CA LEU A 100 0.00 -8.82 5.43
C LEU A 100 -1.12 -8.35 4.49
N ILE A 101 -0.80 -7.44 3.56
CA ILE A 101 -1.79 -6.72 2.73
C ILE A 101 -1.63 -7.14 1.25
N PRO A 102 -2.59 -7.88 0.68
CA PRO A 102 -2.54 -8.31 -0.73
C PRO A 102 -2.42 -7.17 -1.74
N GLY A 103 -1.89 -7.49 -2.92
CA GLY A 103 -1.85 -6.60 -4.07
C GLY A 103 -3.14 -6.62 -4.88
N THR A 104 -3.23 -5.71 -5.86
CA THR A 104 -4.39 -5.61 -6.77
C THR A 104 -4.68 -6.95 -7.43
N ARG A 105 -5.93 -7.41 -7.37
CA ARG A 105 -6.35 -8.67 -7.99
C ARG A 105 -5.63 -9.90 -7.41
N GLU A 106 -5.20 -9.80 -6.15
CA GLU A 106 -4.64 -10.91 -5.38
C GLU A 106 -5.40 -11.06 -4.07
N ASP A 107 -5.55 -12.31 -3.63
CA ASP A 107 -6.12 -12.64 -2.34
C ASP A 107 -5.04 -12.99 -1.31
N ALA A 108 -5.45 -13.08 -0.04
CA ALA A 108 -4.62 -13.47 1.09
C ALA A 108 -3.79 -14.72 0.81
N PHE A 109 -4.39 -15.76 0.20
CA PHE A 109 -3.69 -17.01 -0.08
C PHE A 109 -2.60 -16.83 -1.14
N ALA A 110 -2.97 -16.32 -2.32
CA ALA A 110 -2.06 -16.19 -3.44
C ALA A 110 -0.91 -15.23 -3.16
N THR A 111 -1.11 -14.16 -2.38
CA THR A 111 -0.01 -13.25 -2.04
C THR A 111 0.89 -13.83 -0.94
N TRP A 112 0.33 -14.54 0.05
CA TRP A 112 1.04 -14.83 1.30
C TRP A 112 1.27 -16.30 1.64
N SER A 113 1.04 -17.21 0.69
CA SER A 113 1.33 -18.65 0.86
C SER A 113 2.79 -18.94 1.26
N TYR A 114 3.73 -18.09 0.85
CA TYR A 114 5.14 -18.18 1.27
C TYR A 114 5.43 -17.45 2.58
N TYR A 115 5.12 -16.15 2.69
CA TYR A 115 5.53 -15.34 3.85
C TYR A 115 4.84 -15.75 5.15
N ALA A 116 3.53 -16.04 5.12
CA ALA A 116 2.78 -16.31 6.34
C ALA A 116 3.33 -17.49 7.17
N PRO A 117 3.58 -18.68 6.59
CA PRO A 117 4.14 -19.79 7.35
C PRO A 117 5.57 -19.52 7.83
N GLU A 118 6.39 -18.84 7.03
CA GLU A 118 7.79 -18.52 7.39
C GLU A 118 7.83 -17.51 8.56
N LEU A 119 7.00 -16.46 8.53
CA LEU A 119 6.88 -15.50 9.64
C LEU A 119 6.28 -16.14 10.91
N LYS A 120 5.26 -16.99 10.77
CA LYS A 120 4.70 -17.73 11.91
C LYS A 120 5.76 -18.64 12.54
N SER A 121 6.56 -19.33 11.73
CA SER A 121 7.66 -20.19 12.22
C SER A 121 8.74 -19.40 12.98
N ALA A 122 8.87 -18.10 12.69
CA ALA A 122 9.76 -17.19 13.40
C ALA A 122 9.21 -16.70 14.76
N GLY A 123 7.97 -17.06 15.08
CA GLY A 123 7.27 -16.68 16.30
C GLY A 123 6.45 -15.39 16.18
N LEU A 124 6.16 -14.90 14.98
CA LEU A 124 5.30 -13.73 14.78
C LEU A 124 3.82 -14.13 14.72
N CYS A 125 2.94 -13.28 15.25
CA CYS A 125 1.51 -13.37 14.99
C CYS A 125 1.22 -12.71 13.64
N VAL A 126 0.68 -13.48 12.70
CA VAL A 126 0.51 -13.06 11.30
C VAL A 126 -0.98 -13.04 10.96
N PHE A 127 -1.41 -11.97 10.31
CA PHE A 127 -2.81 -11.72 9.94
C PHE A 127 -2.88 -11.23 8.50
N THR A 128 -3.96 -11.55 7.81
CA THR A 128 -4.22 -11.08 6.44
C THR A 128 -5.70 -11.19 6.11
N PHE A 129 -6.15 -10.46 5.09
CA PHE A 129 -7.55 -10.30 4.78
C PHE A 129 -7.85 -10.41 3.29
N ASN A 130 -9.11 -10.73 2.98
CA ASN A 130 -9.71 -10.62 1.66
C ASN A 130 -10.84 -9.61 1.72
N TYR A 131 -10.78 -8.57 0.89
CA TYR A 131 -11.83 -7.56 0.84
C TYR A 131 -11.84 -6.85 -0.51
N ASN A 132 -12.98 -6.27 -0.86
CA ASN A 132 -13.21 -5.51 -2.07
C ASN A 132 -12.93 -6.33 -3.35
N ILE A 133 -13.65 -7.45 -3.46
CA ILE A 133 -13.48 -8.44 -4.53
C ILE A 133 -14.06 -7.97 -5.87
N GLN A 134 -13.58 -8.55 -6.97
CA GLN A 134 -14.21 -8.37 -8.27
C GLN A 134 -15.67 -8.86 -8.22
N THR A 135 -16.56 -8.07 -8.82
CA THR A 135 -17.94 -8.44 -9.10
C THR A 135 -18.13 -8.67 -10.60
N ASN A 136 -19.20 -9.40 -10.94
CA ASN A 136 -19.65 -9.58 -12.33
C ASN A 136 -18.56 -10.13 -13.30
N PRO A 137 -18.21 -11.43 -13.25
CA PRO A 137 -18.67 -12.41 -12.27
C PRO A 137 -17.90 -12.26 -10.96
N ASP A 138 -18.48 -12.76 -9.87
CA ASP A 138 -17.85 -12.73 -8.56
C ASP A 138 -16.58 -13.59 -8.57
N ARG A 139 -15.44 -12.97 -8.20
CA ARG A 139 -14.13 -13.63 -8.20
C ARG A 139 -13.36 -13.21 -6.95
N GLU A 140 -13.47 -14.01 -5.90
CA GLU A 140 -12.80 -13.74 -4.61
C GLU A 140 -11.27 -13.75 -4.68
N TRP A 141 -10.69 -14.54 -5.60
CA TRP A 141 -9.25 -14.53 -5.85
C TRP A 141 -8.74 -13.20 -6.43
N ALA A 142 -9.64 -12.40 -7.01
CA ALA A 142 -9.39 -11.03 -7.45
C ALA A 142 -9.83 -10.05 -6.35
N ALA A 143 -9.18 -10.09 -5.19
CA ALA A 143 -9.44 -9.18 -4.08
C ALA A 143 -8.67 -7.85 -4.22
N THR A 144 -9.03 -6.88 -3.40
CA THR A 144 -8.48 -5.51 -3.36
C THR A 144 -8.58 -4.75 -4.70
N VAL A 145 -9.60 -5.05 -5.50
CA VAL A 145 -9.78 -4.44 -6.83
C VAL A 145 -10.72 -3.24 -6.83
N GLY A 146 -11.62 -3.13 -5.86
CA GLY A 146 -12.51 -1.97 -5.78
C GLY A 146 -11.82 -0.69 -5.29
N ASP A 147 -12.61 0.29 -4.88
CA ASP A 147 -12.12 1.58 -4.39
C ASP A 147 -11.08 1.45 -3.23
N ILE A 148 -9.93 2.10 -3.39
CA ILE A 148 -8.81 2.00 -2.42
C ILE A 148 -9.16 2.70 -1.10
N ARG A 149 -9.98 3.77 -1.10
CA ARG A 149 -10.41 4.42 0.15
C ARG A 149 -11.27 3.47 0.98
N SER A 150 -12.16 2.73 0.33
CA SER A 150 -13.00 1.69 0.95
C SER A 150 -12.12 0.58 1.55
N SER A 151 -11.15 0.07 0.77
CA SER A 151 -10.20 -0.93 1.26
C SER A 151 -9.33 -0.43 2.42
N ALA A 152 -8.97 0.85 2.44
CA ALA A 152 -8.20 1.49 3.50
C ALA A 152 -9.03 1.71 4.78
N ALA A 153 -10.31 2.07 4.65
CA ALA A 153 -11.24 2.14 5.76
C ALA A 153 -11.49 0.75 6.37
N PHE A 154 -11.66 -0.26 5.53
CA PHE A 154 -11.75 -1.66 5.98
C PHE A 154 -10.47 -2.10 6.69
N LEU A 155 -9.29 -1.73 6.19
CA LEU A 155 -8.02 -2.02 6.86
C LEU A 155 -7.98 -1.43 8.28
N ALA A 156 -8.57 -0.26 8.51
CA ALA A 156 -8.69 0.30 9.85
C ALA A 156 -9.47 -0.62 10.80
N HIS A 157 -10.67 -1.06 10.36
CA HIS A 157 -11.48 -2.01 11.10
C HIS A 157 -10.72 -3.33 11.37
N TYR A 158 -10.07 -3.87 10.35
CA TYR A 158 -9.33 -5.13 10.45
C TYR A 158 -8.13 -5.01 11.41
N VAL A 159 -7.38 -3.91 11.37
CA VAL A 159 -6.26 -3.65 12.30
C VAL A 159 -6.76 -3.53 13.73
N ASP A 160 -7.89 -2.87 13.97
CA ASP A 160 -8.47 -2.78 15.31
C ASP A 160 -8.93 -4.15 15.83
N LYS A 161 -9.51 -5.00 14.98
CA LYS A 161 -9.82 -6.41 15.31
C LYS A 161 -8.55 -7.18 15.71
N VAL A 162 -7.47 -7.04 14.94
CA VAL A 162 -6.16 -7.67 15.25
C VAL A 162 -5.61 -7.17 16.59
N ARG A 163 -5.61 -5.85 16.83
CA ARG A 163 -5.10 -5.25 18.07
C ARG A 163 -5.92 -5.68 19.28
N ALA A 164 -7.24 -5.69 19.18
CA ALA A 164 -8.13 -6.14 20.24
C ALA A 164 -7.88 -7.62 20.60
N ALA A 165 -7.75 -8.49 19.60
CA ALA A 165 -7.51 -9.91 19.81
C ALA A 165 -6.12 -10.21 20.40
N THR A 166 -5.09 -9.50 19.93
CA THR A 166 -3.69 -9.74 20.34
C THR A 166 -3.32 -9.00 21.63
N GLY A 167 -4.02 -7.91 21.97
CA GLY A 167 -3.64 -6.98 23.04
C GLY A 167 -2.53 -6.00 22.64
N ALA A 168 -2.14 -5.94 21.36
CA ALA A 168 -1.03 -5.12 20.92
C ALA A 168 -1.42 -3.65 20.72
N GLU A 169 -0.59 -2.73 21.19
CA GLU A 169 -0.80 -1.30 20.99
C GLU A 169 -0.62 -0.85 19.53
N LYS A 170 0.31 -1.49 18.80
CA LYS A 170 0.61 -1.18 17.40
C LYS A 170 0.84 -2.44 16.58
N VAL A 171 0.66 -2.33 15.27
CA VAL A 171 0.93 -3.38 14.27
C VAL A 171 2.09 -2.99 13.35
N ASP A 172 2.72 -4.00 12.74
CA ASP A 172 3.58 -3.81 11.57
C ASP A 172 2.80 -4.23 10.31
N LEU A 173 2.90 -3.44 9.24
CA LEU A 173 2.26 -3.72 7.95
C LEU A 173 3.32 -4.18 6.96
N VAL A 174 3.06 -5.29 6.27
CA VAL A 174 3.83 -5.71 5.09
C VAL A 174 2.85 -5.83 3.94
N GLY A 175 3.15 -5.19 2.81
CA GLY A 175 2.20 -5.17 1.71
C GLY A 175 2.85 -5.29 0.36
N HIS A 176 2.12 -5.88 -0.58
CA HIS A 176 2.56 -6.09 -1.95
C HIS A 176 1.86 -5.11 -2.90
N SER A 177 2.57 -4.52 -3.86
CA SER A 177 1.98 -3.69 -4.91
C SER A 177 1.11 -2.56 -4.33
N GLN A 178 -0.16 -2.45 -4.74
CA GLN A 178 -1.16 -1.58 -4.09
C GLN A 178 -1.15 -1.69 -2.56
N GLY A 179 -1.13 -2.92 -2.04
CA GLY A 179 -1.13 -3.24 -0.62
C GLY A 179 0.14 -2.80 0.11
N GLY A 180 1.24 -2.55 -0.61
CA GLY A 180 2.50 -2.03 -0.06
C GLY A 180 2.63 -0.51 -0.05
N GLY A 181 1.70 0.20 -0.69
CA GLY A 181 1.79 1.64 -0.89
C GLY A 181 0.45 2.34 -0.78
N PRO A 182 -0.28 2.56 -1.89
CA PRO A 182 -1.53 3.30 -1.90
C PRO A 182 -2.53 2.94 -0.80
N LEU A 183 -2.82 1.65 -0.61
CA LEU A 183 -3.82 1.19 0.36
C LEU A 183 -3.41 1.47 1.82
N PRO A 184 -2.27 0.96 2.34
CA PRO A 184 -1.89 1.23 3.73
C PRO A 184 -1.57 2.70 3.98
N ARG A 185 -1.09 3.45 2.98
CA ARG A 185 -0.86 4.89 3.13
C ARG A 185 -2.17 5.67 3.24
N ALA A 186 -3.21 5.29 2.50
CA ALA A 186 -4.55 5.85 2.65
C ALA A 186 -5.10 5.57 4.06
N TYR A 187 -4.91 4.35 4.57
CA TYR A 187 -5.27 4.00 5.96
C TYR A 187 -4.54 4.88 6.98
N ILE A 188 -3.22 5.00 6.84
CA ILE A 188 -2.39 5.81 7.73
C ILE A 188 -2.79 7.29 7.70
N LYS A 189 -3.08 7.83 6.51
CA LYS A 189 -3.37 9.25 6.30
C LYS A 189 -4.78 9.64 6.71
N TRP A 190 -5.79 8.86 6.32
CA TRP A 190 -7.19 9.26 6.40
C TRP A 190 -7.99 8.53 7.48
N PHE A 191 -7.56 7.33 7.89
CA PHE A 191 -8.35 6.45 8.75
C PHE A 191 -7.64 6.10 10.07
N GLY A 192 -6.77 6.99 10.55
CA GLY A 192 -6.18 6.93 11.89
C GLY A 192 -5.02 5.94 12.06
N GLY A 193 -4.54 5.32 10.97
CA GLY A 193 -3.42 4.37 11.04
C GLY A 193 -2.11 4.98 11.56
N ASN A 194 -1.92 6.30 11.43
CA ASN A 194 -0.76 7.01 11.99
C ASN A 194 -0.55 6.81 13.50
N ARG A 195 -1.61 6.49 14.26
CA ARG A 195 -1.53 6.24 15.70
C ARG A 195 -1.13 4.81 16.06
N VAL A 196 -1.45 3.85 15.20
CA VAL A 196 -1.42 2.41 15.54
C VAL A 196 -0.51 1.58 14.63
N VAL A 197 0.04 2.16 13.56
CA VAL A 197 1.06 1.51 12.73
C VAL A 197 2.44 1.88 13.27
N ASN A 198 3.29 0.87 13.44
CA ASN A 198 4.70 1.05 13.80
C ASN A 198 5.60 1.15 12.57
N HIS A 199 5.41 0.26 11.61
CA HIS A 199 6.20 0.16 10.38
C HIS A 199 5.31 -0.23 9.21
N LEU A 200 5.44 0.48 8.09
CA LEU A 200 4.99 0.02 6.78
C LEU A 200 6.20 -0.46 5.96
N ILE A 201 6.21 -1.75 5.60
CA ILE A 201 7.16 -2.38 4.70
C ILE A 201 6.45 -2.65 3.36
N GLY A 202 6.73 -1.84 2.35
CA GLY A 202 6.17 -1.97 1.01
C GLY A 202 7.07 -2.79 0.08
N LEU A 203 6.50 -3.85 -0.49
CA LEU A 203 7.09 -4.68 -1.54
C LEU A 203 6.56 -4.23 -2.90
N VAL A 204 7.45 -3.77 -3.78
CA VAL A 204 7.13 -3.23 -5.12
C VAL A 204 5.90 -2.29 -5.16
N PRO A 205 5.77 -1.32 -4.23
CA PRO A 205 4.53 -0.55 -4.12
C PRO A 205 4.32 0.45 -5.27
N SER A 206 3.07 0.72 -5.63
CA SER A 206 2.69 1.73 -6.63
C SER A 206 2.55 3.15 -6.03
N ASN A 207 3.49 3.58 -5.18
CA ASN A 207 3.38 4.83 -4.39
C ASN A 207 3.14 6.11 -5.20
N LYS A 208 3.74 6.20 -6.38
CA LYS A 208 3.53 7.28 -7.37
C LYS A 208 2.77 6.79 -8.61
N GLY A 209 2.11 5.64 -8.48
CA GLY A 209 1.33 5.01 -9.53
C GLY A 209 2.17 4.27 -10.55
N THR A 210 1.48 3.77 -11.57
CA THR A 210 2.05 3.06 -12.71
C THR A 210 1.54 3.62 -14.05
N SER A 211 2.08 3.10 -15.14
CA SER A 211 1.63 3.33 -16.51
C SER A 211 0.36 2.54 -16.84
N VAL A 212 -0.36 2.96 -17.89
CA VAL A 212 -1.49 2.20 -18.45
C VAL A 212 -1.07 0.79 -18.86
N TYR A 213 0.16 0.61 -19.35
CA TYR A 213 0.72 -0.69 -19.69
C TYR A 213 0.77 -1.60 -18.46
N GLY A 214 1.32 -1.12 -17.35
CA GLY A 214 1.35 -1.88 -16.09
C GLY A 214 -0.04 -2.26 -15.59
N LEU A 215 -1.04 -1.39 -15.75
CA LEU A 215 -2.42 -1.71 -15.38
C LEU A 215 -3.09 -2.72 -16.33
N VAL A 216 -2.79 -2.66 -17.64
CA VAL A 216 -3.29 -3.64 -18.61
C VAL A 216 -2.73 -5.03 -18.28
N THR A 217 -1.44 -5.11 -17.94
CA THR A 217 -0.81 -6.32 -17.41
C THR A 217 -1.52 -6.82 -16.14
N LEU A 218 -1.76 -5.94 -15.15
CA LEU A 218 -2.48 -6.30 -13.91
C LEU A 218 -3.92 -6.79 -14.17
N ALA A 219 -4.64 -6.12 -15.06
CA ALA A 219 -6.00 -6.47 -15.41
C ALA A 219 -6.10 -7.77 -16.22
N GLY A 220 -4.98 -8.24 -16.80
CA GLY A 220 -4.93 -9.42 -17.64
C GLY A 220 -5.66 -9.24 -18.97
N PHE A 221 -5.59 -8.03 -19.55
CA PHE A 221 -6.11 -7.82 -20.90
C PHE A 221 -5.04 -8.22 -21.92
N ASP A 222 -5.35 -9.18 -22.79
CA ASP A 222 -4.43 -9.77 -23.79
C ASP A 222 -3.90 -8.79 -24.86
N ARG A 223 -4.20 -7.49 -24.77
CA ARG A 223 -3.78 -6.46 -25.76
C ARG A 223 -3.33 -5.15 -25.10
N PRO A 224 -2.03 -4.99 -24.79
CA PRO A 224 -1.46 -3.72 -24.37
C PRO A 224 -1.60 -2.68 -25.50
N GLY A 225 -2.45 -1.67 -25.29
CA GLY A 225 -2.58 -0.53 -26.20
C GLY A 225 -3.99 -0.21 -26.71
N SER A 226 -5.03 -0.98 -26.36
CA SER A 226 -6.39 -0.77 -26.91
C SER A 226 -7.42 -0.15 -25.95
N LEU A 227 -7.08 0.05 -24.68
CA LEU A 227 -8.03 0.56 -23.68
C LEU A 227 -7.73 2.02 -23.33
N SER A 228 -8.64 2.91 -23.73
CA SER A 228 -8.62 4.31 -23.27
C SER A 228 -8.87 4.38 -21.76
N ALA A 229 -8.43 5.46 -21.10
CA ALA A 229 -8.74 5.71 -19.68
C ALA A 229 -10.26 5.64 -19.40
N ARG A 230 -11.09 6.07 -20.36
CA ARG A 230 -12.55 5.97 -20.30
C ARG A 230 -13.05 4.52 -20.35
N ALA A 231 -12.44 3.67 -21.19
CA ALA A 231 -12.77 2.26 -21.25
C ALA A 231 -12.35 1.52 -19.97
N LEU A 232 -11.19 1.87 -19.40
CA LEU A 232 -10.76 1.36 -18.10
C LEU A 232 -11.72 1.76 -16.98
N GLN A 233 -12.18 3.02 -16.94
CA GLN A 233 -13.17 3.47 -15.97
C GLN A 233 -14.51 2.74 -16.14
N SER A 234 -15.00 2.60 -17.37
CA SER A 234 -16.25 1.87 -17.64
C SER A 234 -16.17 0.38 -17.31
N TYR A 235 -14.97 -0.20 -17.36
CA TYR A 235 -14.71 -1.56 -16.86
C TYR A 235 -14.70 -1.56 -15.33
N ALA A 236 -14.00 -0.61 -14.71
CA ALA A 236 -13.95 -0.45 -13.26
C ALA A 236 -15.35 -0.40 -12.64
N ASP A 237 -16.21 0.48 -13.14
CA ASP A 237 -17.56 0.71 -12.62
C ASP A 237 -18.46 -0.54 -12.73
N ARG A 238 -18.21 -1.42 -13.71
CA ARG A 238 -19.02 -2.63 -13.95
C ARG A 238 -18.56 -3.85 -13.17
N HIS A 239 -17.30 -3.86 -12.72
CA HIS A 239 -16.63 -5.04 -12.20
C HIS A 239 -16.03 -4.85 -10.80
N ASN A 240 -16.26 -3.68 -10.16
CA ASN A 240 -15.60 -3.28 -8.91
C ASN A 240 -14.07 -3.24 -9.07
N PHE A 241 -13.59 -2.48 -10.06
CA PHE A 241 -12.17 -2.39 -10.45
C PHE A 241 -11.57 -0.98 -10.33
N GLU A 242 -12.14 -0.14 -9.46
CA GLU A 242 -11.79 1.27 -9.26
C GLU A 242 -10.33 1.48 -8.83
N SER A 243 -9.72 0.49 -8.19
CA SER A 243 -8.29 0.50 -7.87
C SER A 243 -7.38 0.72 -9.07
N LEU A 244 -7.75 0.24 -10.27
CA LEU A 244 -6.91 0.36 -11.45
C LEU A 244 -6.74 1.83 -11.85
N PRO A 245 -7.82 2.57 -12.22
CA PRO A 245 -7.67 3.99 -12.54
C PRO A 245 -7.10 4.81 -11.37
N GLN A 246 -7.34 4.41 -10.11
CA GLN A 246 -6.73 5.05 -8.94
C GLN A 246 -5.21 4.87 -8.86
N GLN A 247 -4.65 3.79 -9.41
CA GLN A 247 -3.21 3.54 -9.43
C GLN A 247 -2.48 4.11 -10.65
N LEU A 248 -3.18 4.77 -11.58
CA LEU A 248 -2.53 5.50 -12.67
C LEU A 248 -1.68 6.65 -12.11
N ALA A 249 -0.46 6.80 -12.61
CA ALA A 249 0.33 7.99 -12.33
C ALA A 249 -0.45 9.26 -12.75
N GLY A 250 -0.58 10.21 -11.82
CA GLY A 250 -1.37 11.42 -12.02
C GLY A 250 -2.88 11.26 -11.77
N SER A 251 -3.35 10.13 -11.27
CA SER A 251 -4.75 9.98 -10.83
C SER A 251 -5.08 10.98 -9.70
N THR A 252 -6.34 11.41 -9.64
CA THR A 252 -6.83 12.29 -8.57
C THR A 252 -6.58 11.66 -7.19
N PHE A 253 -6.83 10.35 -7.06
CA PHE A 253 -6.59 9.61 -5.83
C PHE A 253 -5.12 9.72 -5.36
N LEU A 254 -4.14 9.48 -6.24
CA LEU A 254 -2.73 9.58 -5.85
C LEU A 254 -2.29 11.02 -5.62
N GLY A 255 -2.87 11.99 -6.33
CA GLY A 255 -2.69 13.41 -6.06
C GLY A 255 -3.06 13.74 -4.62
N GLU A 256 -4.28 13.42 -4.20
CA GLU A 256 -4.77 13.63 -2.83
C GLU A 256 -3.98 12.82 -1.79
N LEU A 257 -3.61 11.57 -2.10
CA LEU A 257 -2.87 10.73 -1.18
C LEU A 257 -1.44 11.25 -0.95
N ASN A 258 -0.79 11.76 -1.99
CA ASN A 258 0.58 12.26 -1.94
C ASN A 258 0.66 13.74 -1.49
N ASP A 259 -0.46 14.47 -1.50
CA ASP A 259 -0.51 15.86 -1.04
C ASP A 259 -0.06 16.01 0.43
N GLY A 260 0.70 17.07 0.75
CA GLY A 260 1.25 17.26 2.09
C GLY A 260 2.32 16.23 2.54
N GLY A 261 2.70 15.28 1.68
CA GLY A 261 3.74 14.29 1.95
C GLY A 261 3.24 12.84 1.95
N MET A 262 4.18 11.89 1.81
CA MET A 262 3.87 10.47 1.67
C MET A 262 4.03 9.67 2.96
N THR A 263 4.56 10.28 4.01
CA THR A 263 4.80 9.68 5.33
C THR A 263 3.99 10.38 6.43
N ALA A 264 3.75 9.66 7.52
CA ALA A 264 3.16 10.20 8.74
C ALA A 264 4.17 10.18 9.91
N PRO A 265 4.18 11.19 10.79
CA PRO A 265 5.00 11.17 11.99
C PRO A 265 4.76 9.92 12.85
N GLY A 266 5.83 9.35 13.39
CA GLY A 266 5.75 8.17 14.27
C GLY A 266 5.59 6.82 13.56
N VAL A 267 5.51 6.81 12.22
CA VAL A 267 5.48 5.59 11.40
C VAL A 267 6.81 5.42 10.67
N ARG A 268 7.42 4.23 10.74
CA ARG A 268 8.60 3.89 9.95
C ARG A 268 8.19 3.39 8.57
N TYR A 269 9.01 3.67 7.55
CA TYR A 269 8.76 3.25 6.18
C TYR A 269 9.99 2.56 5.59
N THR A 270 9.80 1.33 5.10
CA THR A 270 10.77 0.63 4.26
C THR A 270 10.10 0.31 2.94
N VAL A 271 10.73 0.71 1.83
CA VAL A 271 10.28 0.36 0.48
C VAL A 271 11.34 -0.52 -0.16
N ILE A 272 10.92 -1.68 -0.63
CA ILE A 272 11.77 -2.64 -1.34
C ILE A 272 11.21 -2.78 -2.75
N SER A 273 12.02 -2.52 -3.77
CA SER A 273 11.62 -2.61 -5.18
C SER A 273 12.72 -3.26 -6.01
N THR A 274 12.42 -3.60 -7.26
CA THR A 274 13.30 -4.32 -8.19
C THR A 274 13.41 -3.58 -9.50
N LYS A 275 14.60 -3.57 -10.11
CA LYS A 275 14.80 -3.00 -11.46
C LYS A 275 14.02 -3.75 -12.54
N TYR A 276 13.58 -4.98 -12.24
CA TYR A 276 12.84 -5.85 -13.14
C TYR A 276 11.32 -5.76 -12.96
N ASP A 277 10.83 -4.75 -12.24
CA ASP A 277 9.40 -4.52 -12.07
C ASP A 277 8.78 -4.10 -13.41
N ASP A 278 7.96 -4.97 -13.95
CA ASP A 278 7.27 -4.85 -15.23
C ASP A 278 5.86 -4.25 -15.09
N VAL A 279 5.37 -4.13 -13.85
CA VAL A 279 4.08 -3.53 -13.53
C VAL A 279 4.26 -2.09 -13.13
N VAL A 280 5.00 -1.78 -12.06
CA VAL A 280 5.21 -0.40 -11.58
C VAL A 280 6.38 0.22 -12.34
N THR A 281 6.06 0.92 -13.43
CA THR A 281 7.06 1.44 -14.37
C THR A 281 7.08 2.97 -14.41
N PRO A 282 8.26 3.62 -14.25
CA PRO A 282 9.55 3.03 -13.85
C PRO A 282 9.52 2.53 -12.39
N TYR A 283 10.28 1.48 -12.05
CA TYR A 283 10.30 0.88 -10.69
C TYR A 283 10.53 1.90 -9.57
N THR A 284 11.24 3.00 -9.86
CA THR A 284 11.46 4.08 -8.89
C THR A 284 10.19 4.85 -8.49
N ASN A 285 9.06 4.61 -9.14
CA ASN A 285 7.73 5.05 -8.70
C ASN A 285 7.34 4.43 -7.35
N ALA A 286 7.96 3.30 -6.98
CA ALA A 286 7.82 2.73 -5.65
C ALA A 286 8.42 3.60 -4.56
N PHE A 287 9.55 4.27 -4.82
CA PHE A 287 10.32 4.91 -3.76
C PHE A 287 9.68 6.18 -3.21
N ILE A 288 9.68 6.32 -1.89
CA ILE A 288 9.31 7.54 -1.17
C ILE A 288 10.60 8.27 -0.81
N ARG A 289 10.90 9.37 -1.50
CA ARG A 289 12.11 10.18 -1.28
C ARG A 289 11.83 11.28 -0.25
N GLN A 290 11.66 10.88 1.00
CA GLN A 290 11.44 11.76 2.15
C GLN A 290 12.34 11.33 3.33
N PRO A 291 12.68 12.24 4.27
CA PRO A 291 13.50 11.90 5.42
C PRO A 291 12.95 10.71 6.23
N GLY A 292 13.85 9.86 6.71
CA GLY A 292 13.49 8.71 7.55
C GLY A 292 12.94 7.48 6.80
N VAL A 293 12.80 7.55 5.47
CA VAL A 293 12.41 6.38 4.66
C VAL A 293 13.62 5.58 4.20
N THR A 294 13.59 4.26 4.39
CA THR A 294 14.57 3.34 3.81
C THR A 294 14.07 2.84 2.45
N ASN A 295 14.75 3.21 1.36
CA ASN A 295 14.47 2.69 0.02
C ASN A 295 15.56 1.67 -0.37
N ILE A 296 15.15 0.48 -0.78
CA ILE A 296 16.02 -0.64 -1.14
C ILE A 296 15.70 -1.06 -2.57
N THR A 297 16.72 -1.09 -3.43
CA THR A 297 16.63 -1.76 -4.73
C THR A 297 17.17 -3.18 -4.57
N MET A 298 16.44 -4.21 -4.98
CA MET A 298 16.85 -5.59 -4.70
C MET A 298 18.22 -5.92 -5.29
N GLN A 299 18.55 -5.36 -6.44
CA GLN A 299 19.85 -5.56 -7.08
C GLN A 299 21.03 -4.92 -6.31
N SER A 300 20.79 -3.99 -5.38
CA SER A 300 21.85 -3.51 -4.46
C SER A 300 22.08 -4.45 -3.27
N VAL A 301 21.11 -5.32 -2.98
CA VAL A 301 21.21 -6.35 -1.93
C VAL A 301 21.75 -7.66 -2.51
N CYS A 302 21.22 -8.06 -3.67
CA CYS A 302 21.64 -9.24 -4.39
C CYS A 302 21.57 -8.96 -5.89
N ALA A 303 22.72 -8.73 -6.52
CA ALA A 303 22.80 -8.46 -7.96
C ALA A 303 22.33 -9.63 -8.85
N LYS A 304 22.21 -10.84 -8.29
CA LYS A 304 21.69 -12.04 -8.97
C LYS A 304 20.16 -12.13 -8.94
N ASP A 305 19.51 -11.27 -8.17
CA ASP A 305 18.06 -11.29 -8.03
C ASP A 305 17.39 -10.59 -9.20
N HIS A 306 16.65 -11.36 -10.00
CA HIS A 306 15.96 -10.89 -11.21
C HIS A 306 14.44 -10.98 -11.06
N THR A 307 13.93 -11.10 -9.84
CA THR A 307 12.50 -11.22 -9.58
C THR A 307 11.74 -10.00 -10.13
N ASP A 308 10.64 -10.26 -10.85
CA ASP A 308 9.67 -9.26 -11.32
C ASP A 308 8.68 -8.86 -10.21
N HIS A 309 7.60 -8.17 -10.61
CA HIS A 309 6.56 -7.70 -9.70
C HIS A 309 5.86 -8.83 -8.94
N PHE A 310 5.34 -9.86 -9.62
CA PHE A 310 4.50 -10.90 -9.02
C PHE A 310 5.32 -11.94 -8.25
N GLY A 311 6.56 -12.18 -8.66
CA GLY A 311 7.47 -13.06 -7.92
C GLY A 311 7.95 -12.50 -6.59
N PHE A 312 7.79 -11.19 -6.34
CA PHE A 312 8.45 -10.52 -5.23
C PHE A 312 8.00 -10.99 -3.84
N THR A 313 6.77 -11.48 -3.72
CA THR A 313 6.23 -12.10 -2.48
C THR A 313 6.62 -13.57 -2.30
N TYR A 314 7.35 -14.14 -3.26
CA TYR A 314 7.90 -15.49 -3.23
C TYR A 314 9.43 -15.52 -3.26
N ASP A 315 10.05 -14.35 -3.43
CA ASP A 315 11.49 -14.18 -3.44
C ASP A 315 12.09 -14.42 -2.03
N PRO A 316 12.99 -15.42 -1.88
CA PRO A 316 13.65 -15.72 -0.60
C PRO A 316 14.69 -14.67 -0.16
N VAL A 317 15.21 -13.84 -1.06
CA VAL A 317 16.11 -12.72 -0.75
C VAL A 317 15.29 -11.55 -0.22
N ALA A 318 14.23 -11.14 -0.94
CA ALA A 318 13.29 -10.13 -0.46
C ALA A 318 12.70 -10.50 0.91
N PHE A 319 12.30 -11.77 1.10
CA PHE A 319 11.82 -12.26 2.39
C PHE A 319 12.85 -12.08 3.52
N GLN A 320 14.15 -12.36 3.27
CA GLN A 320 15.19 -12.13 4.29
C GLN A 320 15.33 -10.65 4.65
N VAL A 321 15.15 -9.75 3.68
CA VAL A 321 15.15 -8.30 3.95
C VAL A 321 13.98 -7.92 4.84
N VAL A 322 12.77 -8.40 4.54
CA VAL A 322 11.57 -8.17 5.37
C VAL A 322 11.74 -8.77 6.77
N PHE A 323 12.19 -10.01 6.84
CA PHE A 323 12.45 -10.72 8.10
C PHE A 323 13.43 -9.94 8.99
N ASN A 324 14.57 -9.53 8.43
CA ASN A 324 15.57 -8.75 9.17
C ASN A 324 15.03 -7.38 9.60
N THR A 325 14.11 -6.80 8.83
CA THR A 325 13.47 -5.52 9.14
C THR A 325 12.46 -5.66 10.29
N LEU A 326 11.67 -6.74 10.31
CA LEU A 326 10.68 -7.03 11.36
C LEU A 326 11.34 -7.53 12.65
N LEU A 327 12.43 -8.30 12.54
CA LEU A 327 13.11 -8.95 13.66
C LEU A 327 14.61 -8.62 13.68
N PRO A 328 15.00 -7.35 13.92
CA PRO A 328 16.40 -6.92 13.87
C PRO A 328 17.30 -7.70 14.84
N ASN A 329 16.79 -8.09 16.01
CA ASN A 329 17.53 -8.88 17.00
C ASN A 329 17.78 -10.34 16.57
N LYS A 330 17.05 -10.83 15.54
CA LYS A 330 17.24 -12.16 14.94
C LYS A 330 17.80 -12.07 13.53
N ALA A 331 18.23 -10.89 13.09
CA ALA A 331 18.65 -10.65 11.72
C ALA A 331 19.80 -11.57 11.32
N LYS A 332 19.72 -12.13 10.11
CA LYS A 332 20.75 -12.99 9.53
C LYS A 332 21.38 -12.31 8.32
N LYS A 333 22.63 -12.67 8.03
CA LYS A 333 23.28 -12.24 6.78
C LYS A 333 22.44 -12.69 5.58
N ILE A 334 22.15 -11.75 4.69
CA ILE A 334 21.35 -12.04 3.48
C ILE A 334 22.12 -13.01 2.59
N ARG A 335 21.51 -14.16 2.29
CA ARG A 335 22.03 -15.13 1.33
C ARG A 335 21.56 -14.77 -0.07
N CYS A 336 22.41 -14.12 -0.83
CA CYS A 336 22.16 -13.79 -2.23
C CYS A 336 22.14 -15.06 -3.10
N VAL A 337 21.02 -15.30 -3.77
CA VAL A 337 20.79 -16.40 -4.71
C VAL A 337 20.24 -15.84 -6.01
N TYR A 338 20.39 -16.58 -7.11
CA TYR A 338 19.70 -16.22 -8.35
C TYR A 338 18.21 -16.53 -8.18
N VAL A 339 17.36 -15.56 -8.51
CA VAL A 339 15.91 -15.71 -8.53
C VAL A 339 15.43 -15.19 -9.88
N PRO A 340 14.84 -16.04 -10.74
CA PRO A 340 14.34 -15.61 -12.04
C PRO A 340 13.04 -14.82 -11.88
N GLY A 341 12.79 -13.89 -12.80
CA GLY A 341 11.44 -13.39 -13.01
C GLY A 341 10.57 -14.41 -13.75
N TYR A 342 9.27 -14.35 -13.53
CA TYR A 342 8.24 -14.88 -14.40
C TYR A 342 8.23 -14.07 -15.70
N ILE A 343 8.50 -14.74 -16.81
CA ILE A 343 8.25 -14.16 -18.13
C ILE A 343 6.74 -14.09 -18.29
N GLN A 344 6.19 -12.88 -18.43
CA GLN A 344 4.78 -12.66 -18.75
C GLN A 344 4.54 -12.61 -20.24
#